data_AF-A0A2H0X7B2-F1
#
_entry.id   AF-A0A2H0X7B2-F1
#
_cell.length_a   1.000
_cell.length_b   1.000
_cell.length_c   1.000
_cell.angle_alpha   90.00
_cell.angle_beta   90.00
_cell.angle_gamma   90.00
#
_symmetry.space_group_name_H-M   'P 1'
#
loop_
_entity.id
_entity.type
_entity.pdbx_description
1 polymer ?
#
loop_
_entity_poly.entity_id
_entity_poly.type
_entity_poly.pdbx_seq_one_letter_code
_entity_poly.pdbx_strand_id
1 'polypeptide(L)'
;MLNSLLFTNLLYIIFAYFVFSVLGLALWPLMFRFFPSFGDRGWGVAKILGWALAGWMVWFLGSLKIVPFSEYSCWASVFLLGVFAWWPGGKELKKTLKEEPAIWRRVILQEVIFLL
;
A
#
# COMPACT_ATOMS: atom_id res chain seq x y z
N MET A 1 -29.27 18.72 3.47
CA MET A 1 -28.58 18.00 4.57
C MET A 1 -28.18 16.57 4.16
N LEU A 2 -29.04 15.78 3.51
CA LEU A 2 -28.69 14.43 3.05
C LEU A 2 -27.56 14.43 1.98
N ASN A 3 -27.65 15.32 0.99
CA ASN A 3 -26.67 15.41 -0.10
C ASN A 3 -25.26 15.85 0.38
N SER A 4 -25.18 16.69 1.41
CA SER A 4 -23.90 17.12 1.98
C SER A 4 -23.22 16.00 2.79
N LEU A 5 -24.01 15.16 3.48
CA LEU A 5 -23.50 13.98 4.19
C LEU A 5 -22.99 12.91 3.21
N LEU A 6 -23.75 12.63 2.15
CA LEU A 6 -23.34 11.70 1.09
C LEU A 6 -22.02 12.12 0.43
N PHE A 7 -21.91 13.40 0.07
CA PHE A 7 -20.69 13.94 -0.54
C PHE A 7 -19.48 13.83 0.41
N THR A 8 -19.66 14.18 1.68
CA THR A 8 -18.59 14.10 2.68
C THR A 8 -18.12 12.66 2.90
N ASN A 9 -19.06 11.70 3.00
CA ASN A 9 -18.74 10.29 3.15
C ASN A 9 -18.00 9.73 1.93
N LEU A 10 -18.38 10.14 0.72
CA LEU A 10 -17.70 9.73 -0.50
C LEU A 10 -16.24 10.21 -0.52
N LEU A 11 -16.00 11.47 -0.11
CA LEU A 11 -14.63 12.00 0.01
C LEU A 11 -13.79 11.21 1.01
N TYR A 12 -14.36 10.84 2.17
CA TYR A 12 -13.66 10.02 3.16
C TYR A 12 -13.29 8.64 2.64
N ILE A 13 -14.21 7.97 1.92
CA ILE A 13 -13.95 6.64 1.33
C ILE A 13 -12.84 6.73 0.29
N ILE A 14 -12.91 7.72 -0.62
CA ILE A 14 -11.87 7.93 -1.64
C ILE A 14 -10.52 8.22 -0.98
N PHE A 15 -10.50 9.06 0.05
CA PHE A 15 -9.27 9.37 0.77
C PHE A 15 -8.68 8.14 1.49
N ALA A 16 -9.52 7.37 2.19
CA ALA A 16 -9.08 6.15 2.86
C ALA A 16 -8.55 5.12 1.85
N TYR A 17 -9.22 4.96 0.72
CA TYR A 17 -8.78 4.10 -0.37
C TYR A 17 -7.42 4.55 -0.94
N PHE A 18 -7.25 5.85 -1.15
CA PHE A 18 -5.98 6.43 -1.60
C PHE A 18 -4.84 6.12 -0.62
N VAL A 19 -5.06 6.27 0.68
CA VAL A 19 -4.07 5.91 1.71
C VAL A 19 -3.71 4.42 1.63
N PHE A 20 -4.69 3.54 1.47
CA PHE A 20 -4.46 2.10 1.27
C PHE A 20 -3.59 1.80 0.05
N SER A 21 -3.84 2.48 -1.07
CA SER A 21 -3.04 2.33 -2.28
C SER A 21 -1.61 2.86 -2.11
N VAL A 22 -1.40 3.96 -1.37
CA VAL A 22 -0.05 4.46 -1.03
C VAL A 22 0.72 3.45 -0.17
N LEU A 23 0.06 2.82 0.80
CA LEU A 23 0.66 1.76 1.61
C LEU A 23 0.99 0.52 0.78
N GLY A 24 0.13 0.19 -0.18
CA GLY A 24 0.41 -0.83 -1.19
C GLY A 24 1.66 -0.52 -2.00
N LEU A 25 1.81 0.71 -2.49
CA LEU A 25 3.01 1.14 -3.23
C LEU A 25 4.29 1.03 -2.40
N ALA A 26 4.21 1.30 -1.10
CA ALA A 26 5.36 1.15 -0.21
C ALA A 26 5.85 -0.31 -0.17
N LEU A 27 4.93 -1.27 -0.12
CA LEU A 27 5.28 -2.69 0.02
C LEU A 27 5.34 -3.48 -1.30
N TRP A 28 4.84 -2.91 -2.41
CA TRP A 28 4.74 -3.60 -3.70
C TRP A 28 6.06 -4.17 -4.22
N PRO A 29 7.23 -3.48 -4.14
CA PRO A 29 8.47 -4.07 -4.62
C PRO A 29 8.90 -5.33 -3.85
N LEU A 30 8.49 -5.45 -2.59
CA LEU A 30 8.72 -6.65 -1.80
C LEU A 30 7.77 -7.76 -2.23
N MET A 31 6.47 -7.45 -2.36
CA MET A 31 5.46 -8.43 -2.78
C MET A 31 5.67 -8.93 -4.21
N PHE A 32 6.17 -8.07 -5.09
CA PHE A 32 6.56 -8.43 -6.46
C PHE A 32 7.52 -9.62 -6.50
N ARG A 33 8.45 -9.70 -5.55
CA ARG A 33 9.44 -10.79 -5.47
C ARG A 33 8.85 -12.07 -4.89
N PHE A 34 7.89 -11.95 -3.96
CA PHE A 34 7.22 -13.11 -3.35
C PHE A 34 6.10 -13.70 -4.21
N PHE A 35 5.45 -12.87 -5.04
CA PHE A 35 4.31 -13.25 -5.88
C PHE A 35 4.58 -13.03 -7.37
N PRO A 36 5.66 -13.59 -7.95
CA PRO A 36 6.00 -13.38 -9.36
C PRO A 36 5.00 -14.03 -10.32
N SER A 37 4.26 -15.05 -9.88
CA SER A 37 3.28 -15.78 -10.69
C SER A 37 1.93 -15.07 -10.82
N PHE A 38 1.66 -14.05 -9.99
CA PHE A 38 0.38 -13.36 -9.99
C PHE A 38 0.32 -12.36 -11.17
N GLY A 39 -0.85 -12.23 -11.79
CA GLY A 39 -1.04 -11.36 -12.96
C GLY A 39 -0.80 -9.87 -12.65
N ASP A 40 -1.04 -9.45 -11.41
CA ASP A 40 -0.80 -8.11 -10.87
C ASP A 40 0.56 -8.00 -10.16
N ARG A 41 1.36 -9.07 -10.18
CA ARG A 41 2.63 -9.22 -9.45
C ARG A 41 2.52 -8.85 -7.98
N GLY A 42 1.43 -9.25 -7.33
CA GLY A 42 1.23 -9.08 -5.89
C GLY A 42 0.79 -7.68 -5.46
N TRP A 43 0.31 -6.83 -6.38
CA TRP A 43 -0.22 -5.50 -6.06
C TRP A 43 -1.38 -5.54 -5.05
N GLY A 44 -2.38 -6.41 -5.26
CA GLY A 44 -3.51 -6.56 -4.33
C GLY A 44 -3.06 -6.99 -2.93
N VAL A 45 -2.13 -7.94 -2.87
CA VAL A 45 -1.54 -8.42 -1.61
C VAL A 45 -0.76 -7.30 -0.93
N ALA A 46 -0.04 -6.48 -1.69
CA ALA A 46 0.74 -5.36 -1.18
C ALA A 46 -0.14 -4.32 -0.47
N LYS A 47 -1.34 -4.00 -0.98
CA LYS A 47 -2.27 -3.06 -0.31
C LYS A 47 -2.70 -3.55 1.07
N ILE A 48 -3.06 -4.83 1.16
CA ILE A 48 -3.53 -5.44 2.42
C ILE A 48 -2.37 -5.55 3.41
N LEU A 49 -1.23 -6.11 2.98
CA LEU A 49 -0.07 -6.29 3.85
C LEU A 49 0.62 -4.98 4.20
N GLY A 50 0.62 -3.98 3.31
CA GLY A 50 1.16 -2.65 3.60
C GLY A 50 0.44 -2.01 4.77
N TRP A 51 -0.90 -2.08 4.78
CA TRP A 51 -1.72 -1.62 5.91
C TRP A 51 -1.44 -2.45 7.18
N ALA A 52 -1.51 -3.77 7.07
CA ALA A 52 -1.36 -4.67 8.22
C ALA A 52 0.02 -4.55 8.88
N LEU A 53 1.10 -4.54 8.09
CA LEU A 53 2.47 -4.46 8.60
C LEU A 53 2.79 -3.08 9.17
N ALA A 54 2.30 -2.00 8.54
CA ALA A 54 2.50 -0.66 9.09
C ALA A 54 1.83 -0.51 10.46
N GLY A 55 0.58 -0.94 10.59
CA GLY A 55 -0.11 -0.93 11.89
C GLY A 55 0.55 -1.83 12.92
N TRP A 56 0.94 -3.05 12.50
CA TRP A 56 1.58 -4.02 13.38
C TRP A 56 2.93 -3.53 13.90
N MET A 57 3.77 -2.92 13.07
CA MET A 57 5.07 -2.38 13.48
C MET A 57 4.93 -1.28 14.54
N VAL A 58 4.00 -0.34 14.35
CA VAL A 58 3.76 0.73 15.34
C VAL A 58 3.26 0.14 16.66
N TRP A 59 2.31 -0.79 16.58
CA TRP A 59 1.77 -1.46 17.75
C TRP A 59 2.84 -2.25 18.51
N PHE A 60 3.68 -3.00 17.78
CA PHE A 60 4.74 -3.82 18.36
C PHE A 60 5.81 -2.96 19.04
N LEU A 61 6.33 -1.95 18.33
CA LEU A 61 7.34 -1.05 18.88
C LEU A 61 6.80 -0.21 20.05
N GLY A 62 5.53 0.19 19.99
CA GLY A 62 4.84 0.89 21.09
C GLY A 62 4.65 0.01 22.32
N SER A 63 4.33 -1.28 22.12
CA SER A 63 4.19 -2.26 23.22
C SER A 63 5.52 -2.50 23.95
N LEU A 64 6.63 -2.42 23.23
CA LEU A 64 7.98 -2.48 23.78
C LEU A 64 8.46 -1.16 24.40
N LYS A 65 7.64 -0.09 24.35
CA LYS A 65 7.98 1.28 24.77
C LYS A 65 9.20 1.86 24.05
N ILE A 66 9.49 1.40 22.83
CA ILE A 66 10.60 1.91 22.00
C ILE A 66 10.21 3.25 21.37
N VAL A 67 8.97 3.36 20.89
CA VAL A 67 8.42 4.59 20.30
C VAL A 67 7.08 4.93 20.95
N PRO A 68 6.73 6.23 21.09
CA PRO A 68 5.40 6.61 21.52
C PRO A 68 4.37 6.26 20.43
N PHE A 69 3.15 5.90 20.81
CA PHE A 69 2.06 5.75 19.86
C PHE A 69 1.55 7.14 19.43
N SER A 70 2.09 7.65 18.32
CA SER A 70 1.77 8.97 17.77
C SER A 70 1.68 8.92 16.25
N GLU A 71 1.16 9.98 15.64
CA GLU A 71 1.10 10.12 14.18
C GLU A 71 2.48 9.99 13.51
N TYR A 72 3.53 10.51 14.16
CA TYR A 72 4.90 10.43 13.65
C TYR A 72 5.41 9.00 13.61
N SER A 73 5.09 8.19 14.63
CA SER A 73 5.47 6.78 14.67
C SER A 73 4.76 5.98 13.58
N CYS A 74 3.50 6.30 13.27
CA CYS A 74 2.78 5.71 12.15
C CYS A 74 3.46 6.00 10.81
N TRP A 75 3.75 7.28 10.53
CA TRP A 75 4.43 7.65 9.29
C TRP A 75 5.85 7.08 9.20
N ALA A 76 6.60 7.06 10.30
CA ALA A 76 7.91 6.44 10.36
C ALA A 76 7.87 4.95 10.03
N SER A 77 6.86 4.22 10.53
CA SER A 77 6.68 2.80 10.21
C SER A 77 6.46 2.56 8.73
N VAL A 78 5.59 3.36 8.10
CA VAL A 78 5.33 3.27 6.65
C VAL A 78 6.60 3.56 5.87
N PHE A 79 7.33 4.60 6.25
CA PHE A 79 8.57 4.99 5.61
C PHE A 79 9.64 3.89 5.70
N LEU A 80 9.85 3.31 6.89
CA LEU A 80 10.83 2.24 7.10
C LEU A 80 10.48 0.98 6.27
N LEU A 81 9.21 0.58 6.26
CA LEU A 81 8.74 -0.52 5.41
C LEU A 81 8.96 -0.24 3.93
N GLY A 82 8.66 0.98 3.49
CA GLY A 82 8.91 1.44 2.13
C GLY A 82 10.39 1.35 1.77
N VAL A 83 11.28 1.95 2.56
CA VAL A 83 12.73 1.90 2.34
C VAL A 83 13.23 0.46 2.26
N PHE A 84 12.79 -0.40 3.19
CA PHE A 84 13.18 -1.81 3.24
C PHE A 84 12.71 -2.58 1.99
N ALA A 85 11.48 -2.36 1.52
CA ALA A 85 10.95 -3.00 0.33
C ALA A 85 11.62 -2.51 -0.96
N TRP A 86 11.83 -1.20 -1.06
CA TRP A 86 12.34 -0.54 -2.26
C TRP A 86 13.83 -0.74 -2.47
N TRP A 87 14.62 -0.92 -1.42
CA TRP A 87 16.07 -1.13 -1.52
C TRP A 87 16.43 -2.32 -2.42
N PRO A 88 15.93 -3.54 -2.20
CA PRO A 88 16.22 -4.66 -3.08
C PRO A 88 15.25 -4.79 -4.26
N GLY A 89 13.95 -4.49 -4.06
CA GLY A 89 12.92 -4.81 -5.06
C GLY A 89 12.58 -3.67 -6.03
N GLY A 90 12.92 -2.42 -5.72
CA GLY A 90 12.46 -1.27 -6.48
C GLY A 90 13.00 -1.22 -7.91
N LYS A 91 14.26 -1.64 -8.11
CA LYS A 91 14.89 -1.68 -9.44
C LYS A 91 14.32 -2.80 -10.31
N GLU A 92 14.12 -3.98 -9.72
CA GLU A 92 13.53 -5.16 -10.39
C GLU A 92 12.09 -4.87 -10.82
N LEU A 93 11.27 -4.35 -9.88
CA LEU A 93 9.88 -3.96 -10.16
C LEU A 93 9.82 -2.95 -11.32
N LYS A 94 10.59 -1.86 -11.25
CA LYS A 94 10.61 -0.83 -12.30
C LYS A 94 11.01 -1.41 -13.66
N LYS A 95 11.99 -2.32 -13.69
CA LYS A 95 12.42 -2.98 -14.92
C LYS A 95 11.30 -3.84 -15.50
N THR A 96 10.70 -4.71 -14.70
CA THR A 96 9.62 -5.60 -15.17
C THR A 96 8.37 -4.83 -15.59
N LEU A 97 8.00 -3.76 -14.88
CA LEU A 97 6.86 -2.91 -15.27
C LEU A 97 7.11 -2.20 -16.62
N LYS A 98 8.37 -1.93 -16.96
CA LYS A 98 8.75 -1.36 -18.26
C LYS A 98 8.74 -2.40 -19.38
N GLU A 99 9.16 -3.63 -19.08
CA GLU A 99 9.20 -4.75 -20.03
C GLU A 99 7.80 -5.34 -20.28
N GLU A 100 6.94 -5.35 -19.26
CA GLU A 100 5.59 -5.91 -19.30
C GLU A 100 4.53 -4.84 -18.91
N PRO A 101 4.21 -3.90 -19.81
CA PRO A 101 3.22 -2.85 -19.53
C PRO A 101 1.81 -3.42 -19.29
N ALA A 102 1.54 -4.66 -19.68
CA ALA A 102 0.29 -5.36 -19.39
C ALA A 102 0.02 -5.52 -17.88
N ILE A 103 1.05 -5.47 -17.02
CA ILE A 103 0.88 -5.49 -15.56
C ILE A 103 0.09 -4.24 -15.11
N TRP A 104 0.41 -3.06 -15.65
CA TRP A 104 -0.32 -1.82 -15.33
C TRP A 104 -1.79 -1.92 -15.71
N ARG A 105 -2.11 -2.55 -16.83
CA ARG A 105 -3.50 -2.78 -17.22
C ARG A 105 -4.24 -3.61 -16.19
N ARG A 106 -3.61 -4.67 -15.64
CA ARG A 106 -4.22 -5.51 -14.61
C ARG A 106 -4.38 -4.79 -13.28
N VAL A 107 -3.37 -4.01 -12.89
CA VAL A 107 -3.43 -3.14 -11.70
C VAL A 107 -4.58 -2.14 -11.83
N ILE A 108 -4.68 -1.43 -12.96
CA ILE A 108 -5.75 -0.44 -13.18
C ILE A 108 -7.13 -1.10 -13.23
N LEU A 109 -7.27 -2.25 -13.90
CA LEU A 109 -8.53 -2.99 -13.90
C LEU A 109 -8.96 -3.35 -12.48
N GLN A 110 -8.01 -3.79 -11.65
CA GLN A 110 -8.27 -4.05 -10.25
C GLN A 110 -8.69 -2.78 -9.50
N GLU A 111 -7.98 -1.66 -9.66
CA GLU A 111 -8.36 -0.38 -9.04
C GLU A 111 -9.77 0.07 -9.45
N VAL A 112 -10.13 -0.07 -10.73
CA VAL A 112 -11.46 0.28 -11.24
C VAL A 112 -12.52 -0.63 -10.63
N ILE A 113 -12.27 -1.94 -10.55
CA ILE A 113 -13.21 -2.88 -9.92
C ILE A 113 -13.42 -2.57 -8.43
N PHE A 114 -12.39 -2.12 -7.71
CA PHE A 114 -12.51 -1.76 -6.30
C PHE A 114 -13.16 -0.40 -6.05
N LEU A 115 -13.15 0.50 -7.04
CA LEU A 115 -13.75 1.84 -6.94
C LEU A 115 -15.21 1.90 -7.42
N LEU A 116 -15.66 0.90 -8.19
CA LEU A 116 -17.04 0.73 -8.65
C LEU A 116 -17.92 0.08 -7.56
#